data_AF-W7DQ88-F1
#
_entry.id   AF-W7DQ88-F1
#
_cell.length_a   1.000
_cell.length_b   1.000
_cell.length_c   1.000
_cell.angle_alpha   90.00
_cell.angle_beta   90.00
_cell.angle_gamma   90.00
#
_symmetry.space_group_name_H-M   'P 1'
#
loop_
_entity.id
_entity.type
_entity.pdbx_description
1 polymer ?
#
loop_
_entity_poly.entity_id
_entity_poly.type
_entity_poly.pdbx_seq_one_letter_code
_entity_poly.pdbx_strand_id
1 'polypeptide(L)'
;MISELTGRLSYFYGLYNNDILRFLTSSRSNFLEVAFSYYTETGNFLLRLLGFGFYTRVAEWKGGYLVEMDFVDILFSLGIIGLFVTVMLLLYLLIKACKKRTIYSILFIILILYGAIAGHVLFSALSSTLFGLVCGGLFIQKESLSEKNENSH
;
A
#
# COMPACT_ATOMS: atom_id res chain seq x y z
N MET A 1 15.74 0.20 -28.10
CA MET A 1 14.54 0.18 -27.23
C MET A 1 14.31 -1.16 -26.52
N ILE A 2 13.92 -2.27 -27.17
CA ILE A 2 13.74 -3.57 -26.45
C ILE A 2 15.08 -4.14 -25.94
N SER A 3 16.16 -3.98 -26.71
CA SER A 3 17.52 -4.39 -26.31
C SER A 3 18.06 -3.60 -25.11
N GLU A 4 17.76 -2.31 -25.02
CA GLU A 4 18.17 -1.46 -23.90
C GLU A 4 17.32 -1.73 -22.65
N LEU A 5 16.03 -1.99 -22.84
CA LEU A 5 15.13 -2.40 -21.75
C LEU A 5 15.59 -3.72 -21.14
N THR A 6 15.84 -4.73 -21.97
CA THR A 6 16.37 -6.02 -21.52
C THR A 6 17.74 -5.88 -20.86
N GLY A 7 18.62 -5.02 -21.39
CA GLY A 7 19.90 -4.69 -20.75
C GLY A 7 19.74 -4.10 -19.35
N ARG A 8 18.78 -3.18 -19.15
CA ARG A 8 18.49 -2.60 -17.83
C ARG A 8 17.88 -3.61 -16.87
N LEU A 9 16.91 -4.41 -17.31
CA LEU A 9 16.30 -5.44 -16.45
C LEU A 9 17.35 -6.46 -16.01
N SER A 10 18.20 -6.94 -16.92
CA SER A 10 19.29 -7.87 -16.61
C SER A 10 20.33 -7.25 -15.66
N TYR A 11 20.65 -5.96 -15.82
CA TYR A 11 21.53 -5.25 -14.89
C TYR A 11 20.98 -5.23 -13.47
N PHE A 12 19.72 -4.82 -13.29
CA PHE A 12 19.10 -4.79 -11.98
C PHE A 12 18.90 -6.19 -11.40
N TYR A 13 18.53 -7.17 -12.22
CA TYR A 13 18.42 -8.55 -11.78
C TYR A 13 19.77 -9.10 -11.25
N GLY A 14 20.87 -8.79 -11.95
CA GLY A 14 22.22 -9.10 -11.49
C GLY A 14 22.59 -8.36 -10.20
N LEU A 15 22.20 -7.07 -10.07
CA LEU A 15 22.42 -6.27 -8.87
C LEU A 15 21.72 -6.86 -7.63
N TYR A 16 20.57 -7.52 -7.82
CA TYR A 16 19.85 -8.22 -6.75
C TYR A 16 20.26 -9.70 -6.61
N ASN A 17 21.48 -10.06 -7.03
CA ASN A 17 22.04 -11.41 -6.89
C ASN A 17 21.21 -12.50 -7.59
N ASN A 18 20.53 -12.17 -8.69
CA ASN A 18 19.64 -13.09 -9.40
C ASN A 18 18.48 -13.62 -8.54
N ASP A 19 18.05 -12.85 -7.54
CA ASP A 19 16.89 -13.17 -6.71
C ASP A 19 15.67 -12.41 -7.25
N ILE A 20 14.71 -13.15 -7.80
CA ILE A 20 13.46 -12.62 -8.39
C ILE A 20 12.64 -11.85 -7.34
N LEU A 21 12.59 -12.32 -6.09
CA LEU A 21 11.82 -11.67 -5.05
C LEU A 21 12.44 -10.32 -4.66
N ARG A 22 13.77 -10.28 -4.51
CA ARG A 22 14.49 -9.02 -4.27
C ARG A 22 14.40 -8.07 -5.46
N PHE A 23 14.43 -8.59 -6.69
CA PHE A 23 14.26 -7.77 -7.88
C PHE A 23 12.86 -7.13 -7.96
N LEU A 24 11.80 -7.91 -7.73
CA LEU A 24 10.42 -7.42 -7.78
C LEU A 24 10.08 -6.46 -6.63
N THR A 25 10.65 -6.69 -5.45
CA THR A 25 10.41 -5.86 -4.27
C THR A 25 11.46 -4.75 -4.09
N SER A 26 12.41 -4.61 -5.01
CA SER A 26 13.54 -3.67 -4.91
C SER A 26 14.29 -3.79 -3.57
N SER A 27 14.66 -5.01 -3.17
CA SER A 27 15.29 -5.38 -1.89
C SER A 27 14.43 -5.21 -0.62
N ARG A 28 13.17 -4.77 -0.72
CA ARG A 28 12.29 -4.62 0.45
C ARG A 28 12.01 -5.92 1.19
N SER A 29 12.10 -7.06 0.52
CA SER A 29 12.06 -8.37 1.18
C SER A 29 13.13 -8.54 2.29
N ASN A 30 14.32 -7.98 2.12
CA ASN A 30 15.37 -8.02 3.14
C ASN A 30 15.06 -7.11 4.32
N PHE A 31 14.55 -5.91 4.04
CA PHE A 31 14.14 -4.98 5.10
C PHE A 31 12.95 -5.53 5.88
N LEU A 32 12.05 -6.24 5.21
CA LEU A 32 10.92 -6.93 5.83
C LEU A 32 11.39 -8.00 6.80
N GLU A 33 12.38 -8.81 6.42
CA GLU A 33 12.95 -9.84 7.29
C GLU A 33 13.55 -9.21 8.57
N VAL A 34 14.34 -8.15 8.43
CA VAL A 34 14.90 -7.40 9.56
C VAL A 34 13.79 -6.81 10.43
N ALA A 35 12.80 -6.16 9.82
CA ALA A 35 11.68 -5.57 10.56
C ALA A 35 10.87 -6.62 11.32
N PHE A 36 10.68 -7.80 10.71
CA PHE A 36 9.94 -8.89 11.32
C PHE A 36 10.69 -9.51 12.51
N SER A 37 12.02 -9.61 12.46
CA SER A 37 12.80 -10.06 13.62
C SER A 37 12.67 -9.09 14.80
N TYR A 38 12.76 -7.78 14.56
CA TYR A 38 12.50 -6.79 15.62
C TYR A 38 11.08 -6.89 16.18
N TYR A 39 10.08 -7.06 15.30
CA TYR A 39 8.68 -7.18 15.68
C TYR A 39 8.42 -8.39 16.60
N THR A 40 9.07 -9.54 16.33
CA THR A 40 8.90 -10.76 17.13
C THR A 40 9.74 -10.75 18.40
N GLU A 41 10.98 -10.25 18.35
CA GLU A 41 11.94 -10.28 19.46
C GLU A 41 11.68 -9.20 20.52
N THR A 42 11.30 -7.99 20.11
CA THR A 42 11.13 -6.84 21.03
C THR A 42 9.68 -6.58 21.44
N GLY A 43 8.72 -7.13 20.69
CA GLY A 43 7.30 -6.86 20.88
C GLY A 43 6.66 -7.65 22.02
N ASN A 44 6.23 -6.95 23.07
CA ASN A 44 5.23 -7.52 23.98
C ASN A 44 3.82 -7.54 23.31
N PHE A 45 2.86 -8.24 23.92
CA PHE A 45 1.51 -8.37 23.36
C PHE A 45 0.85 -7.00 23.08
N LEU A 46 1.01 -6.05 24.00
CA LEU A 46 0.38 -4.74 23.88
C LEU A 46 0.97 -3.90 22.73
N LEU A 47 2.30 -3.93 22.58
CA LEU A 47 3.02 -3.29 21.47
C LEU A 47 2.64 -3.90 20.12
N ARG A 48 2.41 -5.21 20.04
CA ARG A 48 1.91 -5.84 18.80
C ARG A 48 0.47 -5.45 18.48
N LEU A 49 -0.35 -5.21 19.51
CA LEU A 49 -1.74 -4.83 19.35
C LEU A 49 -1.91 -3.36 18.93
N LEU A 50 -1.16 -2.45 19.57
CA LEU A 50 -1.25 -1.00 19.39
C LEU A 50 -0.21 -0.42 18.42
N GLY A 51 0.85 -1.17 18.14
CA GLY A 51 1.97 -0.75 17.30
C GLY A 51 3.16 -0.18 18.09
N PHE A 52 4.31 -0.14 17.42
CA PHE A 52 5.55 0.40 17.96
C PHE A 52 5.70 1.91 17.72
N GLY A 53 4.87 2.49 16.87
CA GLY A 53 4.98 3.87 16.39
C GLY A 53 6.06 4.06 15.32
N PHE A 54 5.84 5.04 14.44
CA PHE A 54 6.76 5.34 13.34
C PHE A 54 8.14 5.81 13.83
N TYR A 55 8.16 6.66 14.87
CA TYR A 55 9.40 7.23 15.39
C TYR A 55 10.33 6.15 15.95
N THR A 56 9.81 5.26 16.80
CA THR A 56 10.57 4.17 17.41
C THR A 56 11.18 3.25 16.36
N ARG A 57 10.43 2.92 15.31
CA ARG A 57 10.95 2.10 14.21
C ARG A 57 12.14 2.76 13.51
N VAL A 58 12.06 4.07 13.24
CA VAL A 58 13.17 4.82 12.64
C VAL A 58 14.38 4.87 13.56
N ALA A 59 14.16 5.06 14.87
CA ALA A 59 15.23 5.17 15.85
C ALA A 59 15.94 3.84 16.14
N GLU A 60 15.21 2.72 16.17
CA GLU A 60 15.71 1.49 16.78
C GLU A 60 15.88 0.30 15.82
N TRP A 61 15.17 0.25 14.69
CA TRP A 61 15.08 -1.00 13.88
C TRP A 61 16.20 -1.18 12.84
N LYS A 62 17.30 -0.40 12.91
CA LYS A 62 18.56 -0.56 12.14
C LYS A 62 18.39 -0.92 10.64
N GLY A 63 17.34 -0.41 9.98
CA GLY A 63 17.00 -0.69 8.58
C GLY A 63 15.63 -1.31 8.35
N GLY A 64 15.00 -1.91 9.37
CA GLY A 64 13.61 -2.40 9.31
C GLY A 64 12.55 -1.29 9.21
N TYR A 65 12.94 -0.02 9.29
CA TYR A 65 12.08 1.11 8.95
C TYR A 65 11.96 1.34 7.44
N LEU A 66 12.85 0.74 6.63
CA LEU A 66 12.90 0.87 5.16
C LEU A 66 12.04 -0.16 4.42
N VAL A 67 11.13 -0.84 5.12
CA VAL A 67 10.20 -1.80 4.50
C VAL A 67 9.36 -1.10 3.44
N GLU A 68 8.80 0.08 3.76
CA GLU A 68 8.04 0.91 2.83
C GLU A 68 6.95 0.13 2.08
N MET A 69 6.15 -0.65 2.80
CA MET A 69 5.01 -1.39 2.27
C MET A 69 3.82 -1.02 3.13
N ASP A 70 2.76 -0.45 2.55
CA ASP A 70 1.75 0.28 3.32
C ASP A 70 1.13 -0.57 4.44
N PHE A 71 0.69 -1.79 4.13
CA PHE A 71 0.07 -2.68 5.12
C PHE A 71 1.05 -3.15 6.20
N VAL A 72 2.31 -3.37 5.82
CA VAL A 72 3.34 -3.80 6.76
C VAL A 72 3.73 -2.65 7.68
N ASP A 73 3.85 -1.45 7.14
CA ASP A 73 4.14 -0.25 7.92
C ASP A 73 2.99 0.10 8.86
N ILE A 74 1.73 -0.09 8.43
CA ILE A 74 0.57 -0.01 9.32
C ILE A 74 0.67 -1.06 10.43
N LEU A 75 0.96 -2.32 10.10
CA LEU A 75 1.07 -3.38 11.11
C LEU A 75 2.14 -3.06 12.16
N PHE A 76 3.33 -2.65 11.74
CA PHE A 76 4.43 -2.41 12.67
C PHE A 76 4.26 -1.10 13.44
N SER A 77 3.75 -0.05 12.81
CA SER A 77 3.62 1.27 13.45
C SER A 77 2.33 1.43 14.25
N LEU A 78 1.21 0.88 13.78
CA LEU A 78 -0.14 1.03 14.36
C LEU A 78 -0.72 -0.28 14.90
N GLY A 79 0.02 -1.38 14.80
CA GLY A 79 -0.34 -2.66 15.37
C GLY A 79 -1.45 -3.39 14.60
N ILE A 80 -1.86 -4.51 15.18
CA ILE A 80 -2.95 -5.33 14.63
C ILE A 80 -4.26 -4.55 14.58
N ILE A 81 -4.56 -3.69 15.57
CA ILE A 81 -5.78 -2.88 15.57
C ILE A 81 -5.75 -1.88 14.42
N GLY A 82 -4.64 -1.16 14.23
CA GLY A 82 -4.49 -0.22 13.12
C GLY A 82 -4.66 -0.92 11.77
N LEU A 83 -3.99 -2.05 11.58
CA LEU A 83 -4.13 -2.84 10.36
C LEU A 83 -5.58 -3.29 10.14
N PHE A 84 -6.24 -3.79 11.18
CA PHE A 84 -7.62 -4.25 11.09
C PHE A 84 -8.57 -3.14 10.65
N VAL A 85 -8.49 -1.96 11.28
CA VAL A 85 -9.32 -0.80 10.93
C VAL A 85 -9.08 -0.37 9.48
N THR A 86 -7.81 -0.27 9.06
CA THR A 86 -7.49 0.10 7.68
C THR A 86 -8.00 -0.94 6.67
N VAL A 87 -7.78 -2.23 6.93
CA VAL A 87 -8.26 -3.30 6.04
C VAL A 87 -9.78 -3.30 5.96
N MET A 88 -10.51 -3.09 7.07
CA MET A 88 -11.97 -2.99 7.07
C MET A 88 -12.45 -1.81 6.20
N LEU A 89 -11.83 -0.64 6.32
CA LEU A 89 -12.14 0.52 5.48
C LEU A 89 -11.88 0.23 4.00
N LEU A 90 -10.73 -0.36 3.68
CA LEU A 90 -10.37 -0.69 2.31
C LEU A 90 -11.26 -1.77 1.70
N LEU A 91 -11.67 -2.77 2.48
CA LEU A 91 -12.65 -3.77 2.05
C LEU A 91 -14.01 -3.15 1.77
N TYR A 92 -14.48 -2.23 2.62
CA TYR A 92 -15.71 -1.48 2.37
C TYR A 92 -15.65 -0.72 1.03
N LEU A 93 -14.54 -0.01 0.79
CA LEU A 93 -14.32 0.71 -0.47
C LEU A 93 -14.18 -0.24 -1.67
N LEU A 94 -13.54 -1.40 -1.50
CA LEU A 94 -13.40 -2.44 -2.53
C LEU A 94 -14.76 -3.00 -2.93
N ILE A 95 -15.61 -3.35 -1.96
CA ILE A 95 -16.97 -3.83 -2.23
C ILE A 95 -17.74 -2.78 -3.05
N LYS A 96 -17.58 -1.50 -2.71
CA LYS A 96 -18.21 -0.41 -3.44
C LYS A 96 -17.65 -0.24 -4.86
N ALA A 97 -16.34 -0.32 -5.03
CA ALA A 97 -15.67 -0.30 -6.33
C ALA A 97 -16.16 -1.45 -7.23
N CYS A 98 -16.20 -2.67 -6.71
CA CYS A 98 -16.70 -3.84 -7.45
C CYS A 98 -18.18 -3.72 -7.86
N LYS A 99 -19.00 -3.03 -7.07
CA LYS A 99 -20.41 -2.77 -7.40
C LYS A 99 -20.57 -1.70 -8.48
N LYS A 100 -19.75 -0.64 -8.46
CA LYS A 100 -19.84 0.48 -9.42
C LYS A 100 -19.23 0.15 -10.77
N ARG A 101 -18.10 -0.58 -10.81
CA ARG A 101 -17.37 -0.98 -12.04
C ARG A 101 -16.99 0.19 -12.94
N THR A 102 -16.39 1.22 -12.35
CA THR A 102 -16.03 2.47 -13.02
C THR A 102 -14.51 2.59 -13.19
N ILE A 103 -14.03 3.58 -13.94
CA ILE A 103 -12.57 3.83 -14.05
C ILE A 103 -11.92 4.02 -12.67
N TYR A 104 -12.60 4.70 -11.75
CA TYR A 104 -12.17 4.86 -10.36
C TYR A 104 -12.08 3.53 -9.61
N SER A 105 -12.88 2.53 -9.98
CA SER A 105 -12.82 1.19 -9.38
C SER A 105 -11.55 0.45 -9.79
N ILE A 106 -11.16 0.57 -11.06
CA ILE A 106 -9.92 -0.01 -11.58
C ILE A 106 -8.70 0.71 -10.97
N LEU A 107 -8.72 2.04 -10.96
CA LEU A 107 -7.66 2.85 -10.35
C LEU A 107 -7.50 2.54 -8.86
N PHE A 108 -8.61 2.36 -8.14
CA PHE A 108 -8.59 1.96 -6.73
C PHE A 108 -7.87 0.61 -6.54
N ILE A 109 -8.22 -0.42 -7.32
CA ILE A 109 -7.58 -1.74 -7.22
C ILE A 109 -6.08 -1.65 -7.53
N ILE A 110 -5.70 -0.92 -8.59
CA ILE A 110 -4.30 -0.72 -8.96
C ILE A 110 -3.52 -0.04 -7.82
N LEU A 111 -4.08 1.02 -7.22
CA LEU A 111 -3.45 1.74 -6.12
C LEU A 111 -3.29 0.87 -4.87
N ILE A 112 -4.26 0.01 -4.54
CA ILE A 112 -4.14 -0.91 -3.41
C ILE A 112 -3.08 -1.99 -3.67
N LEU A 113 -3.04 -2.57 -4.86
CA LEU A 113 -2.01 -3.55 -5.23
C LEU A 113 -0.61 -2.91 -5.23
N TYR A 114 -0.51 -1.68 -5.74
CA TYR A 114 0.74 -0.92 -5.70
C TYR A 114 1.15 -0.61 -4.26
N GLY A 115 0.24 -0.15 -3.40
CA GLY A 115 0.52 0.09 -1.98
C GLY A 115 0.93 -1.18 -1.21
N ALA A 116 0.43 -2.34 -1.62
CA ALA A 116 0.82 -3.62 -1.02
C ALA A 116 2.24 -4.06 -1.35
N ILE A 117 2.73 -3.76 -2.56
CA ILE A 117 4.04 -4.23 -3.05
C ILE A 117 5.09 -3.14 -2.96
N ALA A 118 4.77 -1.96 -3.51
CA ALA A 118 5.67 -0.84 -3.63
C ALA A 118 5.53 0.20 -2.50
N GLY A 119 4.40 0.17 -1.77
CA GLY A 119 4.10 1.09 -0.68
C GLY A 119 3.95 2.55 -1.08
N HIS A 120 3.95 3.40 -0.07
CA HIS A 120 3.82 4.85 -0.15
C HIS A 120 2.51 5.37 -0.75
N VAL A 121 1.48 4.54 -0.92
CA VAL A 121 0.18 5.04 -1.38
C VAL A 121 -0.56 5.72 -0.25
N LEU A 122 -0.59 5.08 0.92
CA LEU A 122 -1.28 5.61 2.09
C LEU A 122 -0.45 6.63 2.88
N PHE A 123 0.88 6.59 2.77
CA PHE A 123 1.79 7.40 3.59
C PHE A 123 2.44 8.59 2.88
N SER A 124 2.49 8.62 1.55
CA SER A 124 2.99 9.79 0.82
C SER A 124 1.90 10.85 0.65
N ALA A 125 2.19 12.13 0.91
CA ALA A 125 1.22 13.20 0.75
C ALA A 125 0.64 13.28 -0.67
N LEU A 126 1.49 13.11 -1.70
CA LEU A 126 1.04 13.16 -3.10
C LEU A 126 0.16 11.96 -3.44
N SER A 127 0.63 10.75 -3.11
CA SER A 127 -0.07 9.51 -3.44
C SER A 127 -1.38 9.35 -2.67
N SER A 128 -1.39 9.71 -1.38
CA SER A 128 -2.58 9.66 -0.53
C SER A 128 -3.65 10.66 -0.99
N THR A 129 -3.25 11.83 -1.49
CA THR A 129 -4.19 12.78 -2.10
C THR A 129 -4.83 12.21 -3.36
N LEU A 130 -4.04 11.60 -4.24
CA LEU A 130 -4.56 10.92 -5.45
C LEU A 130 -5.48 9.76 -5.08
N PHE A 131 -5.11 8.96 -4.09
CA PHE A 131 -5.94 7.88 -3.56
C PHE A 131 -7.27 8.40 -2.99
N GLY A 132 -7.23 9.51 -2.25
CA GLY A 132 -8.42 10.21 -1.76
C GLY A 132 -9.35 10.69 -2.87
N LEU A 133 -8.80 11.26 -3.96
CA LEU A 133 -9.58 11.66 -5.13
C LEU A 133 -10.24 10.47 -5.83
N VAL A 134 -9.51 9.36 -6.00
CA VAL A 134 -10.07 8.12 -6.55
C VAL A 134 -11.19 7.60 -5.67
N CYS A 135 -11.00 7.60 -4.35
CA CYS A 135 -12.03 7.24 -3.39
C CYS A 135 -13.25 8.15 -3.53
N GLY A 136 -13.08 9.48 -3.61
CA GLY A 136 -14.17 10.44 -3.82
C GLY A 136 -14.92 10.20 -5.14
N GLY A 137 -14.21 9.87 -6.21
CA GLY A 137 -14.78 9.50 -7.51
C GLY A 137 -15.72 8.28 -7.43
N LEU A 138 -15.47 7.34 -6.52
CA LEU A 138 -16.38 6.21 -6.26
C LEU A 138 -17.75 6.65 -5.68
N PHE A 139 -17.85 7.84 -5.09
CA PHE A 139 -19.07 8.38 -4.49
C PHE A 139 -19.84 9.30 -5.45
N ILE A 140 -19.15 10.14 -6.23
CA ILE A 140 -19.76 11.21 -7.06
C ILE A 140 -20.63 10.67 -8.21
N GLN A 141 -20.35 9.47 -8.72
CA GLN A 141 -21.04 8.94 -9.90
C GLN A 141 -22.50 8.50 -9.68
N LYS A 142 -23.09 8.82 -8.52
CA LYS A 142 -24.52 8.58 -8.25
C LYS A 142 -25.39 9.80 -8.56
N GLU A 143 -24.86 11.03 -8.52
CA GLU A 143 -25.64 12.26 -8.72
C GLU A 143 -25.85 12.63 -10.19
N SER A 144 -24.82 12.49 -11.04
CA SER A 144 -24.91 12.96 -12.43
C SER A 144 -25.86 12.17 -13.35
N LEU A 145 -26.32 10.99 -12.93
CA LEU A 145 -27.33 10.20 -13.65
C LEU A 145 -28.75 10.43 -13.11
N SER A 146 -28.90 10.95 -11.88
CA SER A 146 -30.21 11.28 -11.31
C SER A 146 -30.71 12.61 -11.83
N GLU A 147 -29.84 13.63 -11.90
CA GLU A 147 -30.19 14.97 -12.43
C GLU A 147 -30.53 14.98 -13.93
N LYS A 148 -30.06 13.97 -14.69
CA LYS A 148 -30.38 13.85 -16.12
C LYS A 148 -31.80 13.35 -16.39
N ASN A 149 -32.40 12.62 -15.44
CA ASN A 149 -33.76 12.08 -15.56
C ASN A 149 -34.84 13.06 -15.08
N GLU A 150 -34.51 14.04 -14.23
CA GLU A 150 -35.48 15.06 -13.79
C GLU A 150 -35.61 16.23 -14.78
N ASN A 151 -34.59 16.48 -15.61
CA ASN A 151 -34.60 17.57 -16.59
C ASN A 151 -35.07 17.14 -18.00
N SER A 152 -35.71 15.98 -18.13
CA SER A 152 -36.19 15.42 -19.41
C SER A 152 -37.71 15.25 -19.49
N HIS A 153 -38.47 15.96 -18.66
CA HIS A 153 -39.93 16.04 -18.70
C HIS A 153 -40.43 17.42 -19.13
#